data_AF-A0A0L7LSK2-F1
#
_entry.id   AF-A0A0L7LSK2-F1
#
_cell.length_a   1.000
_cell.length_b   1.000
_cell.length_c   1.000
_cell.angle_alpha   90.00
_cell.angle_beta   90.00
_cell.angle_gamma   90.00
#
_symmetry.space_group_name_H-M   'P 1'
#
loop_
_entity.id
_entity.type
_entity.pdbx_description
1 polymer ?
#
loop_
_entity_poly.entity_id
_entity_poly.type
_entity_poly.pdbx_seq_one_letter_code
_entity_poly.pdbx_strand_id
1 'polypeptide(L)'
;MDHHCPWINCCVGHANHGYFTMFLVSAVLGCLQATIVLSICMYHAIYRVWYTYHGTGREPVVYVTMTTLPLALLAIGMALGVVLAVGALLYFQIKGILRNQTTIEDWIVEKADCRREEQGLPPFVFPYNLGAKRNVKTMLFHSGDGLKWPVKEGCGEYDLTRARPCRCTVAYSGRWFPLCAFPRDALSPPCSTESRIALSPGDIVTVTRHRKRWLYGEKQVGGGETRGPRGWFPRVAVCAAREHKAD
;
A
#
# COMPACT_ATOMS: atom_id res chain seq x y z
N MET A 1 -5.86 -7.50 2.53
CA MET A 1 -6.51 -6.32 3.15
C MET A 1 -5.85 -5.09 2.55
N ASP A 2 -6.61 -4.04 2.24
CA ASP A 2 -6.05 -2.77 1.75
C ASP A 2 -5.72 -1.84 2.92
N HIS A 3 -6.72 -1.42 3.68
CA HIS A 3 -6.55 -0.58 4.87
C HIS A 3 -7.78 -0.66 5.80
N HIS A 4 -7.66 -0.12 7.01
CA HIS A 4 -8.82 0.16 7.86
C HIS A 4 -9.25 1.61 7.61
N CYS A 5 -10.50 1.81 7.20
CA CYS A 5 -11.02 3.13 6.89
C CYS A 5 -11.92 3.60 8.04
N PRO A 6 -11.49 4.61 8.83
CA PRO A 6 -12.28 5.09 9.96
C PRO A 6 -13.59 5.76 9.51
N TRP A 7 -13.64 6.31 8.29
CA TRP A 7 -14.80 7.03 7.75
C TRP A 7 -16.01 6.14 7.48
N ILE A 8 -15.78 4.86 7.19
CA ILE A 8 -16.84 3.85 7.01
C ILE A 8 -16.86 2.84 8.16
N ASN A 9 -16.05 3.07 9.20
CA ASN A 9 -15.85 2.19 10.35
C ASN A 9 -15.69 0.71 9.95
N CYS A 10 -14.91 0.44 8.90
CA CYS A 10 -14.77 -0.88 8.32
C CYS A 10 -13.40 -1.05 7.65
N CYS A 11 -12.93 -2.30 7.58
CA CYS A 11 -11.76 -2.63 6.78
C CYS A 11 -12.12 -2.71 5.31
N VAL A 12 -11.28 -2.14 4.45
CA VAL A 12 -11.37 -2.25 2.99
C VAL A 12 -10.45 -3.39 2.55
N GLY A 13 -10.96 -4.31 1.73
CA GLY A 13 -10.23 -5.48 1.24
C GLY A 13 -11.01 -6.21 0.15
N HIS A 14 -10.64 -7.47 -0.10
CA HIS A 14 -11.17 -8.29 -1.20
C HIS A 14 -12.70 -8.20 -1.36
N ALA A 15 -13.45 -8.39 -0.28
CA ALA A 15 -14.91 -8.47 -0.34
C ALA A 15 -15.63 -7.12 -0.57
N ASN A 16 -14.98 -5.98 -0.34
CA ASN A 16 -15.65 -4.67 -0.40
C ASN A 16 -14.87 -3.57 -1.11
N HIS A 17 -13.70 -3.86 -1.70
CA HIS A 17 -12.92 -2.89 -2.45
C HIS A 17 -13.74 -2.28 -3.59
N GLY A 18 -14.48 -3.12 -4.34
CA GLY A 18 -15.42 -2.71 -5.40
C GLY A 18 -16.40 -1.63 -4.93
N TYR A 19 -17.11 -1.92 -3.85
CA TYR A 19 -18.10 -1.01 -3.26
C TYR A 19 -17.46 0.28 -2.74
N PHE A 20 -16.29 0.19 -2.10
CA PHE A 20 -15.57 1.35 -1.61
C PHE A 20 -15.17 2.30 -2.75
N THR A 21 -14.62 1.78 -3.84
CA THR A 21 -14.26 2.61 -5.00
C THR A 21 -15.48 3.24 -5.66
N MET A 22 -16.59 2.50 -5.79
CA MET A 22 -17.83 3.07 -6.34
C MET A 22 -18.41 4.16 -5.43
N PHE A 23 -18.33 3.99 -4.11
CA PHE A 23 -18.66 5.04 -3.15
C PHE A 23 -17.83 6.32 -3.38
N LEU A 24 -16.50 6.19 -3.55
CA LEU A 24 -15.63 7.33 -3.84
C LEU A 24 -16.00 8.01 -5.17
N VAL A 25 -16.26 7.23 -6.23
CA VAL A 25 -16.70 7.76 -7.53
C VAL A 25 -18.00 8.53 -7.40
N SER A 26 -19.02 7.95 -6.75
CA SER A 26 -20.32 8.59 -6.55
C SER A 26 -20.21 9.86 -5.71
N ALA A 27 -19.39 9.88 -4.65
CA ALA A 27 -19.18 11.06 -3.83
C ALA A 27 -18.53 12.20 -4.63
N VAL A 28 -17.49 11.90 -5.41
CA VAL A 28 -16.80 12.90 -6.24
C VAL A 28 -17.72 13.44 -7.33
N LEU A 29 -18.43 12.57 -8.06
CA LEU A 29 -19.35 13.00 -9.13
C LEU A 29 -20.54 13.79 -8.57
N GLY A 30 -21.11 13.36 -7.45
CA GLY A 30 -22.22 14.07 -6.80
C GLY A 30 -21.81 15.46 -6.30
N CYS A 31 -20.66 15.58 -5.64
CA CYS A 31 -20.16 16.88 -5.19
C CYS A 31 -19.70 17.77 -6.36
N LEU A 32 -19.17 17.20 -7.44
CA LEU A 32 -18.84 17.94 -8.66
C LEU A 32 -20.11 18.51 -9.32
N GLN A 33 -21.15 17.68 -9.46
CA GLN A 33 -22.45 18.12 -9.96
C GLN A 33 -23.02 19.24 -9.08
N ALA A 34 -23.04 19.05 -7.76
CA ALA A 34 -23.54 20.06 -6.82
C ALA A 34 -22.77 21.38 -6.96
N THR A 35 -21.44 21.31 -7.07
CA THR A 35 -20.58 22.48 -7.28
C THR A 35 -20.96 23.22 -8.56
N ILE A 36 -21.09 22.51 -9.68
CA ILE A 36 -21.43 23.10 -10.99
C ILE A 36 -22.80 23.78 -10.92
N VAL A 37 -23.82 23.05 -10.46
CA VAL A 37 -25.20 23.56 -10.39
C VAL A 37 -25.28 24.78 -9.47
N LEU A 38 -24.74 24.70 -8.25
CA LEU A 38 -24.78 25.80 -7.29
C LEU A 38 -23.98 27.02 -7.78
N SER A 39 -22.87 26.80 -8.48
CA SER A 39 -22.07 27.90 -9.06
C SER A 39 -22.84 28.62 -10.17
N ILE A 40 -23.52 27.87 -11.05
CA ILE A 40 -24.38 28.44 -12.10
C ILE A 40 -25.55 29.21 -11.47
N CYS A 41 -26.22 28.63 -10.46
CA CYS A 41 -27.30 29.31 -9.74
C CYS A 41 -26.81 30.61 -9.07
N MET A 42 -25.63 30.58 -8.44
CA MET A 42 -25.04 31.75 -7.79
C MET A 42 -24.68 32.83 -8.82
N TYR A 43 -24.15 32.44 -9.97
CA TYR A 43 -23.89 33.36 -11.08
C TYR A 43 -25.17 34.07 -11.54
N HIS A 44 -26.25 33.32 -11.81
CA HIS A 44 -27.54 33.91 -12.16
C HIS A 44 -28.11 34.81 -11.08
N ALA A 45 -27.91 34.48 -9.80
CA ALA A 45 -28.35 35.32 -8.70
C ALA A 45 -27.59 36.66 -8.61
N ILE A 46 -26.27 36.64 -8.77
CA ILE A 46 -25.42 37.84 -8.74
C ILE A 46 -25.74 38.76 -9.93
N TYR A 47 -25.91 38.19 -11.12
CA TYR A 47 -26.20 38.94 -12.35
C TYR A 47 -27.69 39.15 -12.61
N ARG A 48 -28.55 38.93 -11.62
CA ARG A 48 -30.02 39.01 -11.76
C ARG A 48 -30.49 40.33 -12.38
N VAL A 49 -29.95 41.46 -11.93
CA VAL A 49 -30.31 42.78 -12.46
C VAL A 49 -29.95 42.88 -13.93
N TRP A 50 -28.74 42.45 -14.31
CA TRP A 50 -28.30 42.47 -15.70
C TRP A 50 -29.21 41.63 -16.60
N TYR A 51 -29.55 40.42 -16.18
CA TYR A 51 -30.49 39.54 -16.91
C TYR A 51 -31.91 40.10 -16.98
N THR A 52 -32.34 40.90 -16.02
CA THR A 52 -33.66 41.54 -16.06
C THR A 52 -33.74 42.61 -17.16
N TYR A 53 -32.64 43.32 -17.43
CA TYR A 53 -32.60 44.39 -18.44
C TYR A 53 -32.18 43.91 -19.82
N HIS A 54 -31.29 42.92 -19.93
CA HIS A 54 -30.67 42.48 -21.19
C HIS A 54 -30.91 41.00 -21.52
N GLY A 55 -31.58 40.26 -20.64
CA GLY A 55 -31.84 38.84 -20.81
C GLY A 55 -32.94 38.55 -21.84
N THR A 56 -33.03 37.29 -22.21
CA THR A 56 -34.04 36.75 -23.12
C THR A 56 -35.38 36.47 -22.43
N GLY A 57 -35.43 36.59 -21.10
CA GLY A 57 -36.60 36.27 -20.27
C GLY A 57 -36.77 34.78 -20.00
N ARG A 58 -35.84 33.94 -20.49
CA ARG A 58 -35.83 32.47 -20.28
C ARG A 58 -34.89 32.04 -19.16
N GLU A 59 -34.15 32.98 -18.59
CA GLU A 59 -33.18 32.72 -17.54
C GLU A 59 -33.87 32.30 -16.23
N PRO A 60 -33.28 31.37 -15.47
CA PRO A 60 -33.87 30.91 -14.23
C PRO A 60 -33.90 32.02 -13.17
N VAL A 61 -35.06 32.22 -12.54
CA VAL A 61 -35.21 33.19 -11.46
C VAL A 61 -34.70 32.57 -10.16
N VAL A 62 -33.50 32.98 -9.74
CA VAL A 62 -32.90 32.54 -8.47
C VAL A 62 -33.15 33.61 -7.40
N TYR A 63 -33.69 33.18 -6.26
CA TYR A 63 -33.92 34.04 -5.09
C TYR A 63 -32.83 33.79 -4.05
N VAL A 64 -32.11 34.84 -3.70
CA VAL A 64 -31.07 34.79 -2.68
C VAL A 64 -31.49 35.67 -1.52
N THR A 65 -31.55 35.06 -0.34
CA THR A 65 -31.88 35.71 0.92
C THR A 65 -30.60 35.84 1.75
N MET A 66 -30.65 36.61 2.84
CA MET A 66 -29.51 36.77 3.75
C MET A 66 -29.10 35.44 4.41
N THR A 67 -29.98 34.43 4.42
CA THR A 67 -29.68 33.09 4.97
C THR A 67 -29.24 32.11 3.88
N THR A 68 -29.85 32.15 2.69
CA THR A 68 -29.50 31.21 1.61
C THR A 68 -28.18 31.54 0.95
N LEU A 69 -27.75 32.81 0.93
CA LEU A 69 -26.44 33.20 0.41
C LEU A 69 -25.28 32.51 1.14
N PRO A 70 -25.11 32.69 2.47
CA PRO A 70 -23.99 32.05 3.18
C PRO A 70 -24.09 30.52 3.15
N LEU A 71 -25.31 29.94 3.19
CA LEU A 71 -25.49 28.50 3.11
C LEU A 71 -25.07 27.94 1.73
N ALA A 72 -25.39 28.63 0.65
CA ALA A 72 -24.98 28.23 -0.69
C ALA A 72 -23.46 28.35 -0.88
N LEU A 73 -22.84 29.42 -0.38
CA LEU A 73 -21.39 29.58 -0.42
C LEU A 73 -20.68 28.49 0.39
N LEU A 74 -21.19 28.17 1.59
CA LEU A 74 -20.69 27.07 2.40
C LEU A 74 -20.85 25.72 1.68
N ALA A 75 -22.02 25.46 1.09
CA ALA A 75 -22.27 24.22 0.35
C ALA A 75 -21.32 24.06 -0.85
N ILE A 76 -21.09 25.13 -1.63
CA ILE A 76 -20.11 25.14 -2.72
C ILE A 76 -18.71 24.85 -2.18
N GLY A 77 -18.30 25.52 -1.11
CA GLY A 77 -16.99 25.33 -0.49
C GLY A 77 -16.77 23.90 0.01
N MET A 78 -17.76 23.32 0.70
CA MET A 78 -17.70 21.95 1.20
C MET A 78 -17.70 20.93 0.06
N ALA A 79 -18.53 21.13 -0.97
CA ALA A 79 -18.57 20.27 -2.15
C ALA A 79 -17.23 20.29 -2.91
N LEU A 80 -16.63 21.47 -3.10
CA LEU A 80 -15.29 21.61 -3.67
C LEU A 80 -14.23 20.91 -2.80
N GLY A 81 -14.31 21.07 -1.47
CA GLY A 81 -13.43 20.39 -0.53
C GLY A 81 -13.49 18.86 -0.68
N VAL A 82 -14.70 18.30 -0.81
CA VAL A 82 -14.91 16.87 -1.06
C VAL A 82 -14.35 16.45 -2.42
N VAL A 83 -14.61 17.21 -3.49
CA VAL A 83 -14.09 16.91 -4.83
C VAL A 83 -12.56 16.85 -4.83
N LEU A 84 -11.89 17.78 -4.15
CA LEU A 84 -10.43 17.80 -4.08
C LEU A 84 -9.87 16.68 -3.20
N ALA A 85 -10.34 16.56 -1.95
CA ALA A 85 -9.80 15.61 -0.98
C ALA A 85 -10.16 14.15 -1.34
N VAL A 86 -11.45 13.88 -1.59
CA VAL A 86 -11.93 12.55 -1.95
C VAL A 86 -11.54 12.20 -3.38
N GLY A 87 -11.42 13.20 -4.28
CA GLY A 87 -10.88 13.00 -5.63
C GLY A 87 -9.41 12.56 -5.62
N ALA A 88 -8.57 13.15 -4.76
CA ALA A 88 -7.20 12.69 -4.58
C ALA A 88 -7.15 11.25 -4.05
N LEU A 89 -7.98 10.90 -3.07
CA LEU A 89 -8.09 9.53 -2.57
C LEU A 89 -8.54 8.55 -3.68
N LEU A 90 -9.56 8.92 -4.46
CA LEU A 90 -10.04 8.15 -5.60
C LEU A 90 -8.93 7.93 -6.63
N TYR A 91 -8.14 8.97 -6.93
CA TYR A 91 -6.99 8.85 -7.83
C TYR A 91 -5.99 7.80 -7.33
N PHE A 92 -5.62 7.82 -6.05
CA PHE A 92 -4.71 6.83 -5.49
C PHE A 92 -5.30 5.41 -5.52
N GLN A 93 -6.59 5.27 -5.24
CA GLN A 93 -7.26 3.97 -5.30
C GLN A 93 -7.32 3.42 -6.74
N ILE A 94 -7.71 4.24 -7.73
CA ILE A 94 -7.67 3.85 -9.14
C ILE A 94 -6.24 3.48 -9.56
N LYS A 95 -5.26 4.28 -9.16
CA LYS A 95 -3.84 4.05 -9.42
C LYS A 95 -3.37 2.69 -8.87
N GLY A 96 -3.80 2.30 -7.67
CA GLY A 96 -3.55 0.99 -7.08
C GLY A 96 -4.23 -0.15 -7.83
N ILE A 97 -5.52 0.01 -8.16
CA ILE A 97 -6.31 -0.97 -8.93
C ILE A 97 -5.66 -1.24 -10.30
N LEU A 98 -5.20 -0.20 -11.00
CA LEU A 98 -4.55 -0.35 -12.30
C LEU A 98 -3.24 -1.15 -12.20
N ARG A 99 -2.53 -1.11 -11.07
CA ARG A 99 -1.34 -1.95 -10.80
C ARG A 99 -1.65 -3.27 -10.09
N ASN A 100 -2.92 -3.52 -9.76
CA ASN A 100 -3.36 -4.59 -8.88
C ASN A 100 -2.63 -4.64 -7.54
N GLN A 101 -2.34 -3.46 -6.97
CA GLN A 101 -1.59 -3.32 -5.73
C GLN A 101 -2.47 -2.67 -4.67
N THR A 102 -2.54 -3.31 -3.51
CA THR A 102 -3.08 -2.69 -2.29
C THR A 102 -2.10 -1.66 -1.74
N THR A 103 -2.59 -0.76 -0.88
CA THR A 103 -1.79 0.26 -0.18
C THR A 103 -0.64 -0.38 0.63
N ILE A 104 -0.89 -1.54 1.25
CA ILE A 104 0.13 -2.28 2.00
C ILE A 104 1.20 -2.85 1.04
N GLU A 105 0.77 -3.40 -0.09
CA GLU A 105 1.67 -3.98 -1.09
C GLU A 105 2.53 -2.93 -1.78
N ASP A 106 1.99 -1.75 -2.08
CA ASP A 106 2.75 -0.63 -2.65
C ASP A 106 3.96 -0.29 -1.76
N TRP A 107 3.74 -0.16 -0.45
CA TRP A 107 4.82 0.05 0.51
C TRP A 107 5.81 -1.13 0.61
N ILE A 108 5.34 -2.37 0.44
CA ILE A 108 6.22 -3.55 0.42
C ILE A 108 7.12 -3.54 -0.83
N VAL A 109 6.55 -3.20 -1.98
CA VAL A 109 7.25 -3.11 -3.26
C VAL A 109 8.27 -1.98 -3.24
N GLU A 110 7.88 -0.78 -2.77
CA GLU A 110 8.79 0.35 -2.64
C GLU A 110 10.04 -0.01 -1.82
N LYS A 111 9.87 -0.65 -0.66
CA LYS A 111 11.02 -1.15 0.11
C LYS A 111 11.80 -2.22 -0.64
N ALA A 112 11.12 -3.12 -1.35
CA ALA A 112 11.79 -4.16 -2.12
C ALA A 112 12.68 -3.56 -3.21
N ASP A 113 12.22 -2.49 -3.85
CA ASP A 113 12.95 -1.75 -4.88
C ASP A 113 14.14 -1.01 -4.31
N CYS A 114 13.98 -0.21 -3.25
CA CYS A 114 15.12 0.46 -2.58
C CYS A 114 16.23 -0.55 -2.20
N ARG A 115 15.85 -1.74 -1.74
CA ARG A 115 16.80 -2.78 -1.33
C ARG A 115 17.49 -3.47 -2.50
N ARG A 116 16.82 -3.57 -3.65
CA ARG A 116 17.40 -4.09 -4.89
C ARG A 116 18.33 -3.07 -5.53
N GLU A 117 17.97 -1.80 -5.48
CA GLU A 117 18.80 -0.68 -5.92
C GLU A 117 20.14 -0.63 -5.16
N GLU A 118 20.11 -0.75 -3.82
CA GLU A 118 21.34 -0.86 -3.00
C GLU A 118 22.25 -2.05 -3.39
N GLN A 119 21.70 -3.07 -4.04
CA GLN A 119 22.40 -4.28 -4.48
C GLN A 119 22.74 -4.27 -5.97
N GLY A 120 22.39 -3.21 -6.72
CA GLY A 120 22.54 -3.16 -8.17
C GLY A 120 21.69 -4.20 -8.91
N LEU A 121 20.58 -4.63 -8.31
CA LEU A 121 19.64 -5.59 -8.90
C LEU A 121 18.52 -4.89 -9.65
N PRO A 122 17.91 -5.53 -10.66
CA PRO A 122 16.74 -4.98 -11.34
C PRO A 122 15.55 -4.83 -10.38
N PRO A 123 14.60 -3.91 -10.68
CA PRO A 123 13.40 -3.68 -9.88
C PRO A 123 12.59 -4.96 -9.61
N PHE A 124 11.85 -4.96 -8.51
CA PHE A 124 10.98 -6.05 -8.15
C PHE A 124 9.81 -6.16 -9.12
N VAL A 125 9.62 -7.35 -9.68
CA VAL A 125 8.47 -7.64 -10.55
C VAL A 125 7.30 -8.03 -9.66
N PHE A 126 6.26 -7.20 -9.64
CA PHE A 126 5.08 -7.47 -8.84
C PHE A 126 4.21 -8.58 -9.45
N PRO A 127 3.94 -9.68 -8.71
CA PRO A 127 3.39 -10.91 -9.28
C PRO A 127 1.92 -10.79 -9.72
N TYR A 128 1.13 -9.95 -9.06
CA TYR A 128 -0.32 -9.88 -9.29
C TYR A 128 -0.72 -8.86 -10.36
N ASN A 129 0.21 -8.11 -10.95
CA ASN A 129 -0.11 -7.17 -12.02
C ASN A 129 -0.22 -7.91 -13.37
N LEU A 130 -1.46 -8.18 -13.80
CA LEU A 130 -1.78 -8.91 -15.03
C LEU A 130 -2.18 -8.00 -16.21
N GLY A 131 -1.99 -6.69 -16.05
CA GLY A 131 -2.38 -5.66 -16.99
C GLY A 131 -3.72 -5.00 -16.65
N ALA A 132 -3.83 -3.69 -16.93
CA ALA A 132 -4.89 -2.82 -16.44
C ALA A 132 -6.32 -3.37 -16.64
N LYS A 133 -6.63 -3.91 -17.84
CA LYS A 133 -7.97 -4.48 -18.12
C LYS A 133 -8.30 -5.67 -17.23
N ARG A 134 -7.33 -6.58 -17.01
CA ARG A 134 -7.51 -7.75 -16.16
C ARG A 134 -7.60 -7.34 -14.70
N ASN A 135 -6.76 -6.40 -14.26
CA ASN A 135 -6.75 -5.91 -12.89
C ASN A 135 -8.09 -5.26 -12.51
N VAL A 136 -8.63 -4.40 -13.38
CA VAL A 136 -9.96 -3.78 -13.17
C VAL A 136 -11.07 -4.84 -13.16
N LYS A 137 -11.03 -5.82 -14.09
CA LYS A 137 -12.01 -6.91 -14.10
C LYS A 137 -11.95 -7.74 -12.81
N THR A 138 -10.75 -8.03 -12.31
CA THR A 138 -10.55 -8.72 -11.04
C THR A 138 -11.16 -7.90 -9.90
N MET A 139 -10.87 -6.62 -9.83
CA MET A 139 -11.41 -5.77 -8.76
C MET A 139 -12.94 -5.69 -8.75
N LEU A 140 -13.58 -5.61 -9.93
CA LEU A 140 -15.03 -5.45 -10.04
C LEU A 140 -15.83 -6.76 -9.96
N PHE A 141 -15.25 -7.87 -10.45
CA PHE A 141 -16.01 -9.11 -10.71
C PHE A 141 -15.35 -10.37 -10.16
N HIS A 142 -14.23 -10.28 -9.43
CA HIS A 142 -13.58 -11.48 -8.91
C HIS A 142 -14.39 -12.12 -7.79
N SER A 143 -14.78 -13.38 -8.00
CA SER A 143 -15.50 -14.22 -7.04
C SER A 143 -14.61 -15.33 -6.46
N GLY A 144 -13.33 -15.03 -6.22
CA GLY A 144 -12.39 -15.99 -5.61
C GLY A 144 -12.48 -16.02 -4.08
N ASP A 145 -11.80 -16.99 -3.49
CA ASP A 145 -11.69 -17.21 -2.04
C ASP A 145 -10.90 -16.10 -1.30
N GLY A 146 -10.25 -15.19 -2.05
CA GLY A 146 -9.41 -14.12 -1.51
C GLY A 146 -8.06 -14.59 -0.99
N LEU A 147 -7.76 -15.89 -1.10
CA LEU A 147 -6.50 -16.49 -0.69
C LEU A 147 -5.60 -16.69 -1.91
N LYS A 148 -6.16 -17.25 -2.99
CA LYS A 148 -5.40 -17.57 -4.21
C LYS A 148 -5.67 -16.56 -5.30
N TRP A 149 -4.60 -16.07 -5.90
CA TRP A 149 -4.66 -15.04 -6.93
C TRP A 149 -3.87 -15.47 -8.18
N PRO A 150 -4.37 -15.14 -9.38
CA PRO A 150 -3.62 -15.40 -10.60
C PRO A 150 -2.34 -14.56 -10.61
N VAL A 151 -1.22 -15.20 -10.93
CA VAL A 151 0.11 -14.58 -10.97
C VAL A 151 0.64 -14.48 -12.40
N LYS A 152 1.52 -13.51 -12.63
CA LYS A 152 2.26 -13.34 -13.87
C LYS A 152 3.17 -14.54 -14.10
N GLU A 153 3.35 -14.93 -15.37
CA GLU A 153 4.29 -15.99 -15.76
C GLU A 153 5.71 -15.72 -15.22
N GLY A 154 6.34 -16.75 -14.65
CA GLY A 154 7.66 -16.67 -14.03
C GLY A 154 7.66 -16.12 -12.59
N CYS A 155 6.50 -15.74 -12.05
CA CYS A 155 6.35 -15.34 -10.65
C CYS A 155 5.63 -16.43 -9.83
N GLY A 156 6.04 -16.60 -8.57
CA GLY A 156 5.37 -17.44 -7.60
C GLY A 156 4.35 -16.66 -6.75
N GLU A 157 3.32 -17.35 -6.27
CA GLU A 157 2.28 -16.80 -5.38
C GLU A 157 2.86 -16.14 -4.12
N TYR A 158 3.96 -16.67 -3.59
CA TYR A 158 4.58 -16.16 -2.38
C TYR A 158 5.79 -15.28 -2.63
N ASP A 159 6.06 -14.80 -3.85
CA ASP A 159 7.25 -14.00 -4.15
C ASP A 159 7.31 -12.68 -3.37
N LEU A 160 6.16 -12.14 -2.96
CA LEU A 160 6.07 -10.97 -2.09
C LEU A 160 6.54 -11.25 -0.64
N THR A 161 6.32 -12.48 -0.17
CA THR A 161 6.58 -12.93 1.20
C THR A 161 7.68 -13.98 1.30
N ARG A 162 8.38 -14.27 0.20
CA ARG A 162 9.32 -15.39 0.11
C ARG A 162 10.50 -15.15 1.02
N ALA A 163 10.48 -15.81 2.17
CA ALA A 163 11.60 -15.81 3.09
C ALA A 163 12.72 -16.65 2.50
N ARG A 164 13.95 -16.13 2.53
CA ARG A 164 15.10 -16.82 1.94
C ARG A 164 15.77 -17.68 3.00
N PRO A 165 15.92 -19.00 2.78
CA PRO A 165 16.76 -19.81 3.65
C PRO A 165 18.22 -19.41 3.42
N CYS A 166 18.89 -19.06 4.50
CA CYS A 166 20.31 -18.79 4.53
C CYS A 166 20.99 -19.82 5.44
N ARG A 167 22.15 -20.30 5.04
CA ARG A 167 22.97 -21.17 5.86
C ARG A 167 23.97 -20.31 6.62
N CYS A 168 24.06 -20.51 7.93
CA CYS A 168 25.08 -19.91 8.75
C CYS A 168 26.45 -20.50 8.39
N THR A 169 27.41 -19.62 8.07
CA THR A 169 28.79 -19.97 7.74
C THR A 169 29.75 -19.60 8.86
N VAL A 170 29.42 -18.56 9.64
CA VAL A 170 30.25 -18.06 10.74
C VAL A 170 29.44 -18.02 12.02
N ALA A 171 29.99 -18.58 13.10
CA ALA A 171 29.34 -18.59 14.40
C ALA A 171 29.05 -17.17 14.90
N TYR A 172 27.87 -16.98 15.47
CA TYR A 172 27.46 -15.74 16.11
C TYR A 172 26.83 -16.03 17.48
N SER A 173 27.30 -15.36 18.51
CA SER A 173 26.93 -15.64 19.90
C SER A 173 25.63 -14.96 20.36
N GLY A 174 24.95 -14.19 19.51
CA GLY A 174 23.75 -13.42 19.90
C GLY A 174 24.06 -12.13 20.67
N ARG A 175 25.33 -11.72 20.78
CA ARG A 175 25.72 -10.49 21.50
C ARG A 175 25.30 -9.22 20.76
N TRP A 176 24.90 -8.20 21.51
CA TRP A 176 24.53 -6.88 20.97
C TRP A 176 25.65 -6.22 20.16
N PHE A 177 26.90 -6.36 20.61
CA PHE A 177 28.07 -5.76 20.00
C PHE A 177 29.15 -6.83 19.78
N PRO A 178 29.13 -7.55 18.66
CA PRO A 178 30.13 -8.57 18.35
C PRO A 178 31.44 -7.93 17.83
N LEU A 179 32.03 -7.03 18.61
CA LEU A 179 33.18 -6.21 18.19
C LEU A 179 34.38 -7.04 17.71
N CYS A 180 34.63 -8.20 18.33
CA CYS A 180 35.78 -9.06 17.97
C CYS A 180 35.57 -9.86 16.68
N ALA A 181 34.33 -10.27 16.39
CA ALA A 181 34.03 -11.13 15.23
C ALA A 181 33.49 -10.34 14.03
N PHE A 182 32.73 -9.28 14.29
CA PHE A 182 32.05 -8.46 13.29
C PHE A 182 32.13 -6.96 13.66
N PRO A 183 33.35 -6.36 13.66
CA PRO A 183 33.56 -4.99 14.12
C PRO A 183 32.76 -3.97 13.31
N ARG A 184 32.62 -4.17 12.00
CA ARG A 184 31.84 -3.27 11.13
C ARG A 184 30.35 -3.35 11.44
N ASP A 185 29.80 -4.54 11.64
CA ASP A 185 28.38 -4.75 11.93
C ASP A 185 28.02 -4.23 13.33
N ALA A 186 28.92 -4.40 14.30
CA ALA A 186 28.79 -3.90 15.67
C ALA A 186 28.67 -2.36 15.76
N LEU A 187 29.21 -1.62 14.78
CA LEU A 187 29.08 -0.15 14.69
C LEU A 187 27.72 0.31 14.12
N SER A 188 26.85 -0.62 13.74
CA SER A 188 25.54 -0.31 13.15
C SER A 188 24.43 -1.22 13.70
N PRO A 189 24.30 -1.37 15.03
CA PRO A 189 23.34 -2.30 15.61
C PRO A 189 21.91 -1.86 15.25
N PRO A 190 20.97 -2.81 15.10
CA PRO A 190 19.57 -2.47 14.95
C PRO A 190 19.06 -1.82 16.24
N CYS A 191 18.65 -0.54 16.17
CA CYS A 191 17.95 0.17 17.23
C CYS A 191 16.50 -0.34 17.36
N SER A 192 16.36 -1.61 17.76
CA SER A 192 15.07 -2.23 18.08
C SER A 192 15.22 -3.05 19.36
N THR A 193 14.13 -3.16 20.11
CA THR A 193 14.00 -4.00 21.31
C THR A 193 13.93 -5.50 20.98
N GLU A 194 13.94 -5.87 19.70
CA GLU A 194 13.85 -7.26 19.26
C GLU A 194 15.12 -8.07 19.63
N SER A 195 14.93 -9.37 19.89
CA SER A 195 15.98 -10.31 20.32
C SER A 195 17.07 -10.52 19.27
N ARG A 196 18.24 -11.02 19.70
CA ARG A 196 19.30 -11.56 18.84
C ARG A 196 19.36 -13.07 18.99
N ILE A 197 19.69 -13.78 17.90
CA ILE A 197 19.80 -15.24 17.92
C ILE A 197 21.25 -15.67 17.82
N ALA A 198 21.62 -16.67 18.62
CA ALA A 198 22.89 -17.35 18.46
C ALA A 198 22.82 -18.34 17.29
N LEU A 199 23.84 -18.34 16.45
CA LEU A 199 23.95 -19.17 15.26
C LEU A 199 25.27 -19.94 15.28
N SER A 200 25.21 -21.21 14.92
CA SER A 200 26.35 -22.08 14.71
C SER A 200 26.51 -22.40 13.22
N PRO A 201 27.75 -22.60 12.72
CA PRO A 201 27.97 -22.98 11.33
C PRO A 201 27.17 -24.23 10.96
N GLY A 202 26.45 -24.16 9.84
CA GLY A 202 25.55 -25.22 9.39
C GLY A 202 24.07 -24.98 9.69
N ASP A 203 23.73 -24.09 10.64
CA ASP A 203 22.34 -23.73 10.94
C ASP A 203 21.63 -23.15 9.70
N ILE A 204 20.37 -23.53 9.49
CA ILE A 204 19.52 -22.93 8.47
C ILE A 204 18.63 -21.88 9.13
N VAL A 205 18.67 -20.66 8.60
CA VAL A 205 17.91 -19.52 9.11
C VAL A 205 17.06 -18.96 7.99
N THR A 206 15.77 -18.84 8.23
CA THR A 206 14.81 -18.27 7.30
C THR A 206 14.77 -16.75 7.51
N VAL A 207 15.34 -15.99 6.59
CA VAL A 207 15.45 -14.53 6.68
C VAL A 207 14.14 -13.89 6.27
N THR A 208 13.58 -13.07 7.17
CA THR A 208 12.31 -12.36 6.96
C THR A 208 12.47 -10.85 6.88
N ARG A 209 13.48 -10.27 7.56
CA ARG A 209 13.81 -8.84 7.44
C ARG A 209 15.31 -8.64 7.28
N HIS A 210 15.67 -7.48 6.72
CA HIS A 210 17.06 -7.14 6.51
C HIS A 210 17.31 -5.65 6.68
N ARG A 211 18.53 -5.34 7.07
CA ARG A 211 19.20 -4.03 7.09
C ARG A 211 20.55 -4.18 6.40
N LYS A 212 21.20 -3.05 6.11
CA LYS A 212 22.50 -3.00 5.42
C LYS A 212 23.52 -4.03 5.94
N ARG A 213 23.66 -4.16 7.26
CA ARG A 213 24.62 -5.05 7.95
C ARG A 213 23.99 -6.11 8.85
N TRP A 214 22.67 -6.08 9.06
CA TRP A 214 21.98 -6.99 9.99
C TRP A 214 20.79 -7.65 9.31
N LEU A 215 20.56 -8.92 9.60
CA LEU A 215 19.41 -9.68 9.13
C LEU A 215 18.57 -10.11 10.33
N TYR A 216 17.26 -10.22 10.13
CA TYR A 216 16.33 -10.77 11.11
C TYR A 216 15.67 -12.01 10.51
N GLY A 217 15.64 -13.08 11.27
CA GLY A 217 15.13 -14.35 10.78
C GLY A 217 14.81 -15.32 11.89
N GLU A 218 14.32 -16.48 11.47
CA GLU A 218 13.95 -17.60 12.33
C GLU A 218 14.89 -18.76 12.06
N LYS A 219 15.56 -19.28 13.10
CA LYS A 219 16.39 -20.48 12.99
C LYS A 219 15.48 -21.70 12.87
N GLN A 220 15.70 -22.55 11.86
CA GLN A 220 14.99 -23.83 11.76
C GLN A 220 15.51 -24.79 12.84
N VAL A 221 14.59 -25.38 13.60
CA VAL A 221 14.90 -26.41 14.60
C VAL A 221 14.46 -27.76 14.01
N GLY A 222 15.37 -28.72 13.99
CA GLY A 222 15.03 -30.10 13.61
C GLY A 222 14.35 -30.81 14.78
N GLY A 223 13.12 -31.30 14.57
CA GLY A 223 12.42 -32.15 15.55
C GLY A 223 11.08 -31.59 16.05
N GLY A 224 10.05 -31.58 15.18
CA GLY A 224 8.65 -31.46 15.61
C GLY A 224 8.18 -30.10 16.14
N GLU A 225 9.07 -29.15 16.46
CA GLU A 225 8.69 -27.79 16.85
C GLU A 225 8.24 -26.96 15.63
N THR A 226 7.08 -26.32 15.76
CA THR A 226 6.47 -25.54 14.66
C THR A 226 7.08 -24.15 14.46
N ARG A 227 7.83 -23.62 15.44
CA ARG A 227 8.51 -22.31 15.35
C ARG A 227 9.82 -22.29 16.14
N GLY A 228 10.90 -21.86 15.49
CA GLY A 228 12.21 -21.71 16.11
C GLY A 228 12.48 -20.31 16.66
N PRO A 229 13.63 -20.10 17.33
CA PRO A 229 13.97 -18.81 17.91
C PRO A 229 14.20 -17.76 16.81
N ARG A 230 13.66 -16.55 17.04
CA ARG A 230 13.75 -15.40 16.13
C ARG A 230 14.64 -14.30 16.68
N GLY A 231 15.37 -13.64 15.80
CA GLY A 231 16.19 -12.50 16.21
C GLY A 231 17.11 -11.96 15.13
N TRP A 232 17.80 -10.88 15.49
CA TRP A 232 18.81 -10.23 14.67
C TRP A 232 20.16 -10.95 14.72
N PHE A 233 20.86 -10.96 13.58
CA PHE A 233 22.22 -11.47 13.43
C PHE A 233 22.97 -10.71 12.30
N PRO A 234 24.31 -10.68 12.30
CA PRO A 234 25.09 -10.01 11.26
C PRO A 234 24.87 -10.63 9.88
N ARG A 235 24.77 -9.79 8.84
CA ARG A 235 24.55 -10.25 7.46
C ARG A 235 25.67 -11.15 6.96
N VAL A 236 26.90 -10.84 7.35
CA VAL A 236 28.11 -11.59 6.98
C VAL A 236 28.19 -12.98 7.63
N ALA A 237 27.38 -13.27 8.65
CA ALA A 237 27.37 -14.57 9.32
C ALA A 237 26.66 -15.67 8.52
N VAL A 238 25.92 -15.31 7.46
CA VAL A 238 25.13 -16.23 6.67
C VAL A 238 25.35 -16.05 5.16
N CYS A 239 25.24 -17.14 4.41
CA CYS A 239 25.21 -17.15 2.95
C CYS A 239 23.86 -17.70 2.45
N ALA A 240 23.44 -17.31 1.25
CA ALA A 240 22.23 -17.88 0.64
C ALA A 240 22.38 -19.41 0.54
N ALA A 241 21.41 -20.17 1.07
CA ALA A 241 21.42 -21.61 0.88
C ALA A 241 21.14 -21.87 -0.61
N ARG A 242 22.03 -22.60 -1.30
CA ARG A 242 21.72 -23.09 -2.64
C ARG A 242 20.54 -24.05 -2.50
N GLU A 243 19.44 -23.76 -3.19
CA GLU A 243 18.37 -24.74 -3.39
C GLU A 243 19.02 -25.95 -4.07
N HIS A 244 19.10 -27.07 -3.35
CA HIS A 244 19.31 -28.35 -4.02
C HIS A 244 18.08 -28.54 -4.90
N LYS A 245 18.22 -28.36 -6.21
CA LYS A 245 17.31 -29.00 -7.16
C LYS A 245 17.40 -30.49 -6.83
N ALA A 246 16.33 -31.02 -6.25
CA ALA A 246 16.10 -32.45 -6.27
C ALA A 246 15.73 -32.76 -7.72
N ASP A 247 16.61 -33.50 -8.39
CA ASP A 247 16.35 -34.14 -9.68
C ASP A 247 15.25 -35.21 -9.54
#